data_AF-A1C9K5-F1
#
_entry.id   AF-A1C9K5-F1
#
_cell.length_a   1.000
_cell.length_b   1.000
_cell.length_c   1.000
_cell.angle_alpha   90.00
_cell.angle_beta   90.00
_cell.angle_gamma   90.00
#
_symmetry.space_group_name_H-M   'P 1'
#
loop_
_entity.id
_entity.type
_entity.pdbx_description
1 polymer ?
#
loop_
_entity_poly.entity_id
_entity_poly.type
_entity_poly.pdbx_seq_one_letter_code
_entity_poly.pdbx_strand_id
1 'polypeptide(L)'
;MMGSCILEMTRDQLLANIKAWNQFAHPHSDCSKSGAGDPEWDEFFRTKFRKAREETLKQHRLDNNAIASENLGLLFRDVGPPPARQSNANAVQAVFWYVFEALKDQNLQGRLQTKLQACYSLRSSTFDLTQFSTKPLLQSTYIKVLRLRAATTMTCTKEDSDFQLRPDYVVPQDMTTTIFSSITAQNQEAWLLVQPQSAERPLDEFWLERLLVHRGSNKEATFNVEGLTECWMAYGGRCELVDQRQAEQVKPDERWFPYGTSPPTRKVAVRLRRR
;
A
#
# COMPACT_ATOMS: atom_id res chain seq x y z
N MET A 1 13.68 -20.95 24.78
CA MET A 1 15.03 -20.65 24.24
C MET A 1 15.27 -21.14 22.81
N MET A 2 14.87 -22.37 22.40
CA MET A 2 15.14 -22.87 21.03
C MET A 2 14.48 -22.07 19.89
N GLY A 3 13.32 -21.44 20.11
CA GLY A 3 12.60 -20.70 19.06
C GLY A 3 13.27 -19.41 18.58
N SER A 4 14.07 -18.72 19.42
CA SER A 4 14.78 -17.49 19.01
C SER A 4 15.93 -17.81 18.06
N CYS A 5 16.66 -18.89 18.34
CA CYS A 5 17.84 -19.28 17.58
C CYS A 5 17.49 -19.69 16.13
N ILE A 6 16.35 -20.36 15.92
CA ILE A 6 15.87 -20.74 14.58
C ILE A 6 15.47 -19.51 13.75
N LEU A 7 14.85 -18.51 14.37
CA LEU A 7 14.44 -17.27 13.69
C LEU A 7 15.65 -16.43 13.27
N GLU A 8 16.67 -16.35 14.12
CA GLU A 8 17.94 -15.68 13.82
C GLU A 8 18.66 -16.35 12.65
N MET A 9 18.78 -17.68 12.67
CA MET A 9 19.39 -18.45 11.56
C MET A 9 18.65 -18.26 10.23
N THR A 10 17.32 -18.19 10.27
CA THR A 10 16.50 -18.00 9.06
C THR A 10 16.68 -16.58 8.48
N ARG A 11 16.72 -15.56 9.35
CA ARG A 11 16.98 -14.18 8.94
C ARG A 11 18.36 -14.04 8.30
N ASP A 12 19.38 -14.61 8.91
CA ASP A 12 20.76 -14.49 8.44
C ASP A 12 20.95 -15.21 7.10
N GLN A 13 20.29 -16.36 6.91
CA GLN A 13 20.24 -17.04 5.62
C GLN A 13 19.58 -16.19 4.53
N LEU A 14 18.48 -15.51 4.85
CA LEU A 14 17.81 -14.60 3.90
C LEU A 14 18.71 -13.42 3.53
N LEU A 15 19.38 -12.82 4.50
CA LEU A 15 20.34 -11.73 4.24
C LEU A 15 21.51 -12.20 3.36
N ALA A 16 22.04 -13.40 3.60
CA ALA A 16 23.09 -13.98 2.76
C ALA A 16 22.62 -14.17 1.31
N ASN A 17 21.40 -14.68 1.11
CA ASN A 17 20.83 -14.88 -0.22
C ASN A 17 20.57 -13.54 -0.95
N ILE A 18 20.10 -12.52 -0.24
CA ILE A 18 19.89 -11.17 -0.81
C ILE A 18 21.25 -10.59 -1.26
N LYS A 19 22.30 -10.73 -0.45
CA LYS A 19 23.65 -10.27 -0.84
C LYS A 19 24.16 -11.00 -2.08
N ALA A 20 24.01 -12.32 -2.11
CA ALA A 20 24.43 -13.12 -3.26
C ALA A 20 23.67 -12.70 -4.53
N TRP A 21 22.36 -12.45 -4.42
CA TRP A 21 21.58 -11.94 -5.54
C TRP A 21 22.04 -10.54 -5.99
N ASN A 22 22.29 -9.61 -5.07
CA ASN A 22 22.78 -8.28 -5.41
C ASN A 22 24.14 -8.36 -6.13
N GLN A 23 25.08 -9.16 -5.61
CA GLN A 23 26.38 -9.40 -6.24
C GLN A 23 26.26 -9.99 -7.65
N PHE A 24 25.27 -10.86 -7.86
CA PHE A 24 24.96 -11.42 -9.16
C PHE A 24 24.29 -10.39 -10.10
N ALA A 25 23.35 -9.59 -9.60
CA ALA A 25 22.55 -8.67 -10.42
C ALA A 25 23.33 -7.43 -10.89
N HIS A 26 24.20 -6.88 -10.06
CA HIS A 26 24.96 -5.65 -10.35
C HIS A 26 25.82 -5.70 -11.63
N PRO A 27 26.56 -6.79 -11.91
CA PRO A 27 27.28 -6.92 -13.17
C PRO A 27 26.39 -7.02 -14.41
N HIS A 28 25.12 -7.44 -14.26
CA HIS A 28 24.23 -7.73 -15.37
C HIS A 28 23.19 -6.63 -15.64
N SER A 29 23.03 -5.68 -14.71
CA SER A 29 22.10 -4.56 -14.87
C SER A 29 22.66 -3.28 -14.27
N ASP A 30 22.62 -2.22 -15.08
CA ASP A 30 23.02 -0.88 -14.69
C ASP A 30 21.90 -0.18 -13.91
N CYS A 31 22.07 -0.07 -12.59
CA CYS A 31 21.10 0.57 -11.69
C CYS A 31 20.93 2.08 -11.93
N SER A 32 21.87 2.75 -12.60
CA SER A 32 21.78 4.19 -12.88
C SER A 32 20.71 4.52 -13.95
N LYS A 33 20.30 3.53 -14.74
CA LYS A 33 19.22 3.62 -15.73
C LYS A 33 17.84 3.48 -15.07
N SER A 34 17.45 4.50 -14.34
CA SER A 34 16.14 4.60 -13.71
C SER A 34 15.41 5.93 -13.98
N GLY A 35 15.82 6.67 -15.01
CA GLY A 35 15.24 7.95 -15.42
C GLY A 35 13.89 7.80 -16.14
N ALA A 36 13.21 8.91 -16.43
CA ALA A 36 11.86 8.89 -17.01
C ALA A 36 11.73 8.12 -18.35
N GLY A 37 12.80 8.05 -19.14
CA GLY A 37 12.84 7.31 -20.42
C GLY A 37 13.27 5.84 -20.32
N ASP A 38 13.68 5.37 -19.15
CA ASP A 38 14.18 4.00 -18.96
C ASP A 38 13.04 2.99 -18.78
N PRO A 39 13.23 1.72 -19.20
CA PRO A 39 12.25 0.66 -19.05
C PRO A 39 11.77 0.49 -17.61
N GLU A 40 10.46 0.31 -17.43
CA GLU A 40 9.88 0.00 -16.12
C GLU A 40 10.27 -1.37 -15.59
N TRP A 41 10.68 -2.27 -16.50
CA TRP A 41 11.05 -3.66 -16.20
C TRP A 41 12.52 -3.96 -16.52
N ASP A 42 13.16 -4.74 -15.65
CA ASP A 42 14.54 -5.22 -15.75
C ASP A 42 14.60 -6.71 -15.41
N GLU A 43 15.36 -7.52 -16.14
CA GLU A 43 15.39 -8.96 -15.89
C GLU A 43 15.96 -9.32 -14.50
N PHE A 44 16.95 -8.56 -14.01
CA PHE A 44 17.68 -8.87 -12.80
C PHE A 44 17.05 -8.22 -11.57
N PHE A 45 16.74 -6.93 -11.64
CA PHE A 45 16.13 -6.15 -10.55
C PHE A 45 14.60 -6.08 -10.61
N ARG A 46 13.99 -6.63 -11.66
CA ARG A 46 12.53 -6.67 -11.93
C ARG A 46 11.93 -5.32 -12.20
N THR A 47 11.92 -4.42 -11.23
CA THR A 47 11.26 -3.12 -11.36
C THR A 47 12.26 -1.99 -11.36
N LYS A 48 11.96 -0.94 -12.13
CA LYS A 48 12.70 0.33 -12.10
C LYS A 48 12.80 0.94 -10.71
N PHE A 49 11.75 0.81 -9.90
CA PHE A 49 11.77 1.20 -8.48
C PHE A 49 12.92 0.52 -7.71
N ARG A 50 13.14 -0.79 -7.95
CA ARG A 50 14.22 -1.52 -7.29
C ARG A 50 15.59 -0.98 -7.68
N LYS A 51 15.79 -0.64 -8.95
CA LYS A 51 17.03 -0.05 -9.47
C LYS A 51 17.29 1.33 -8.88
N ALA A 52 16.28 2.21 -8.92
CA ALA A 52 16.37 3.55 -8.35
C ALA A 52 16.73 3.51 -6.86
N ARG A 53 16.07 2.62 -6.09
CA ARG A 53 16.36 2.46 -4.66
C ARG A 53 17.76 1.95 -4.41
N GLU A 54 18.20 0.93 -5.14
CA GLU A 54 19.54 0.36 -5.00
C GLU A 54 20.63 1.41 -5.30
N GLU A 55 20.42 2.25 -6.30
CA GLU A 55 21.29 3.39 -6.61
C GLU A 55 21.30 4.44 -5.48
N THR A 56 20.13 4.85 -4.98
CA THR A 56 20.03 5.79 -3.85
C THR A 56 20.73 5.27 -2.59
N LEU A 57 20.56 4.00 -2.26
CA LEU A 57 21.21 3.40 -1.07
C LEU A 57 22.74 3.41 -1.21
N LYS A 58 23.27 3.17 -2.42
CA LYS A 58 24.71 3.29 -2.70
C LYS A 58 25.20 4.74 -2.64
N GLN A 59 24.42 5.70 -3.12
CA GLN A 59 24.75 7.13 -3.03
C GLN A 59 24.88 7.61 -1.57
N HIS A 60 24.08 7.04 -0.67
CA HIS A 60 24.21 7.25 0.78
C HIS A 60 25.37 6.48 1.44
N ARG A 61 26.22 5.81 0.64
CA ARG A 61 27.39 5.03 1.10
C ARG A 61 27.06 3.92 2.10
N LEU A 62 25.85 3.36 1.99
CA LEU A 62 25.48 2.19 2.78
C LEU A 62 26.32 0.99 2.35
N ASP A 63 26.75 0.19 3.31
CA ASP A 63 27.48 -1.04 3.02
C ASP A 63 26.53 -2.13 2.50
N ASN A 64 27.11 -3.23 1.99
CA ASN A 64 26.30 -4.34 1.46
C ASN A 64 25.41 -5.00 2.53
N ASN A 65 25.73 -4.85 3.82
CA ASN A 65 24.93 -5.40 4.91
C ASN A 65 23.68 -4.56 5.15
N ALA A 66 23.84 -3.23 5.18
CA ALA A 66 22.76 -2.26 5.28
C ALA A 66 21.85 -2.35 4.06
N ILE A 67 22.40 -2.39 2.84
CA ILE A 67 21.59 -2.56 1.61
C ILE A 67 20.79 -3.86 1.63
N ALA A 68 21.41 -4.98 2.02
CA ALA A 68 20.69 -6.25 2.13
C ALA A 68 19.60 -6.21 3.21
N SER A 69 19.83 -5.50 4.32
CA SER A 69 18.85 -5.33 5.39
C SER A 69 17.68 -4.45 4.95
N GLU A 70 17.95 -3.37 4.21
CA GLU A 70 16.93 -2.52 3.58
C GLU A 70 16.08 -3.28 2.56
N ASN A 71 16.71 -4.15 1.77
CA ASN A 71 16.02 -5.02 0.82
C ASN A 71 15.21 -6.13 1.53
N LEU A 72 15.71 -6.64 2.65
CA LEU A 72 14.94 -7.54 3.52
C LEU A 72 13.73 -6.82 4.11
N GLY A 73 13.88 -5.57 4.57
CA GLY A 73 12.76 -4.75 5.06
C GLY A 73 11.67 -4.55 4.00
N LEU A 74 12.06 -4.35 2.73
CA LEU A 74 11.11 -4.28 1.61
C LEU A 74 10.40 -5.62 1.34
N LEU A 75 10.97 -6.76 1.74
CA LEU A 75 10.32 -8.07 1.69
C LEU A 75 9.47 -8.36 2.93
N PHE A 76 9.80 -7.77 4.08
CA PHE A 76 9.25 -8.08 5.41
C PHE A 76 8.73 -6.84 6.16
N ARG A 77 8.08 -5.88 5.50
CA ARG A 77 7.34 -4.79 6.16
C ARG A 77 6.12 -5.35 6.91
N ASP A 78 6.43 -6.03 8.00
CA ASP A 78 5.68 -6.28 9.24
C ASP A 78 6.57 -7.05 10.22
N VAL A 79 6.91 -6.44 11.36
CA VAL A 79 7.55 -7.09 12.51
C VAL A 79 6.46 -7.47 13.53
N GLY A 80 5.46 -8.25 13.10
CA GLY A 80 4.38 -8.76 13.98
C GLY A 80 4.69 -10.11 14.62
N PRO A 81 3.97 -10.52 15.70
CA PRO A 81 4.03 -11.88 16.19
C PRO A 81 3.46 -12.88 15.15
N PRO A 82 3.97 -14.13 15.11
CA PRO A 82 3.48 -15.16 14.22
C PRO A 82 1.95 -15.33 14.36
N PRO A 83 1.21 -15.49 13.26
CA PRO A 83 1.67 -15.84 11.90
C PRO A 83 1.74 -14.68 10.89
N ALA A 84 1.63 -13.42 11.30
CA ALA A 84 1.51 -12.29 10.38
C ALA A 84 2.85 -11.55 10.16
N ARG A 85 3.70 -12.04 9.25
CA ARG A 85 4.87 -11.30 8.77
C ARG A 85 5.01 -11.45 7.26
N GLN A 86 4.91 -10.37 6.50
CA GLN A 86 5.56 -10.20 5.19
C GLN A 86 5.29 -8.77 4.65
N SER A 87 6.08 -8.22 3.73
CA SER A 87 5.61 -7.13 2.84
C SER A 87 4.49 -7.58 1.90
N ASN A 88 4.36 -8.89 1.71
CA ASN A 88 3.14 -9.51 1.22
C ASN A 88 1.97 -9.39 2.21
N ALA A 89 2.15 -9.02 3.48
CA ALA A 89 1.05 -8.95 4.45
C ALA A 89 -0.02 -8.01 3.92
N ASN A 90 0.35 -6.83 3.44
CA ASN A 90 -0.64 -5.89 2.91
C ASN A 90 -1.15 -6.32 1.54
N ALA A 91 -0.25 -6.65 0.61
CA ALA A 91 -0.63 -6.98 -0.76
C ALA A 91 -1.43 -8.28 -0.86
N VAL A 92 -0.98 -9.38 -0.22
CA VAL A 92 -1.67 -10.67 -0.24
C VAL A 92 -3.00 -10.61 0.49
N GLN A 93 -3.09 -9.89 1.62
CA GLN A 93 -4.36 -9.74 2.29
C GLN A 93 -5.33 -8.85 1.50
N ALA A 94 -4.85 -7.75 0.90
CA ALA A 94 -5.67 -6.93 0.02
C ALA A 94 -6.16 -7.75 -1.19
N VAL A 95 -5.30 -8.56 -1.82
CA VAL A 95 -5.70 -9.46 -2.92
C VAL A 95 -6.70 -10.51 -2.44
N PHE A 96 -6.49 -11.11 -1.27
CA PHE A 96 -7.45 -12.04 -0.68
C PHE A 96 -8.83 -11.39 -0.54
N TRP A 97 -8.90 -10.20 0.07
CA TRP A 97 -10.15 -9.49 0.25
C TRP A 97 -10.77 -9.06 -1.07
N TYR A 98 -9.97 -8.64 -2.04
CA TYR A 98 -10.43 -8.31 -3.38
C TYR A 98 -11.11 -9.51 -4.05
N VAL A 99 -10.44 -10.66 -4.06
CA VAL A 99 -11.00 -11.90 -4.62
C VAL A 99 -12.21 -12.35 -3.82
N PHE A 100 -12.17 -12.26 -2.50
CA PHE A 100 -13.26 -12.66 -1.63
C PHE A 100 -14.54 -11.85 -1.89
N GLU A 101 -14.45 -10.52 -1.96
CA GLU A 101 -15.61 -9.66 -2.25
C GLU A 101 -16.13 -9.88 -3.68
N ALA A 102 -15.23 -10.10 -4.65
CA ALA A 102 -15.62 -10.48 -6.00
C ALA A 102 -16.32 -11.85 -6.08
N LEU A 103 -15.96 -12.81 -5.23
CA LEU A 103 -16.60 -14.14 -5.20
C LEU A 103 -17.94 -14.14 -4.43
N LYS A 104 -18.09 -13.23 -3.46
CA LYS A 104 -19.30 -13.10 -2.64
C LYS A 104 -20.49 -12.54 -3.44
N ASP A 105 -20.24 -11.69 -4.43
CA ASP A 105 -21.25 -11.09 -5.30
C ASP A 105 -21.05 -11.52 -6.75
N GLN A 106 -21.96 -12.38 -7.25
CA GLN A 106 -21.93 -12.88 -8.62
C GLN A 106 -22.09 -11.78 -9.69
N ASN A 107 -22.86 -10.73 -9.39
CA ASN A 107 -23.04 -9.60 -10.30
C ASN A 107 -21.71 -8.83 -10.43
N LEU A 108 -21.08 -8.54 -9.29
CA LEU A 108 -19.75 -7.92 -9.26
C LEU A 108 -18.72 -8.79 -9.97
N GLN A 109 -18.72 -10.10 -9.71
CA GLN A 109 -17.83 -11.05 -10.39
C GLN A 109 -17.95 -10.95 -11.92
N GLY A 110 -19.19 -10.93 -12.43
CA GLY A 110 -19.47 -10.81 -13.86
C GLY A 110 -18.98 -9.47 -14.44
N ARG A 111 -19.24 -8.36 -13.74
CA ARG A 111 -18.78 -7.02 -14.15
C ARG A 111 -17.25 -6.93 -14.20
N LEU A 112 -16.56 -7.47 -13.19
CA LEU A 112 -15.10 -7.51 -13.12
C LEU A 112 -14.53 -8.39 -14.24
N GLN A 113 -15.06 -9.60 -14.45
CA GLN A 113 -14.62 -10.49 -15.53
C GLN A 113 -14.74 -9.83 -16.91
N THR A 114 -15.86 -9.18 -17.20
CA THR A 114 -16.05 -8.47 -18.46
C THR A 114 -15.01 -7.37 -18.66
N LYS A 115 -14.74 -6.56 -17.62
CA LYS A 115 -13.72 -5.50 -17.70
C LYS A 115 -12.30 -6.07 -17.82
N LEU A 116 -12.01 -7.21 -17.19
CA LEU A 116 -10.71 -7.90 -17.30
C LEU A 116 -10.48 -8.49 -18.69
N GLN A 117 -11.51 -9.10 -19.30
CA GLN A 117 -11.43 -9.63 -20.67
C GLN A 117 -11.14 -8.52 -21.68
N ALA A 118 -11.69 -7.32 -21.47
CA ALA A 118 -11.40 -6.17 -22.32
C ALA A 118 -9.93 -5.71 -22.25
N CYS A 119 -9.20 -6.04 -21.18
CA CYS A 119 -7.76 -5.75 -21.04
C CYS A 119 -6.86 -6.88 -21.54
N TYR A 120 -7.42 -8.03 -21.93
CA TYR A 120 -6.67 -9.19 -22.38
C TYR A 120 -6.56 -9.20 -23.91
N SER A 121 -5.33 -9.26 -24.41
CA SER A 121 -5.07 -9.40 -25.84
C SER A 121 -4.83 -10.87 -26.18
N LEU A 122 -5.80 -11.50 -26.86
CA LEU A 122 -5.67 -12.86 -27.39
C LEU A 122 -4.48 -13.03 -28.34
N ARG A 123 -4.10 -11.96 -29.06
CA ARG A 123 -3.01 -12.01 -30.06
C ARG A 123 -1.64 -12.13 -29.43
N SER A 124 -1.40 -11.42 -28.33
CA SER A 124 -0.11 -11.43 -27.62
C SER A 124 -0.11 -12.36 -26.41
N SER A 125 -1.26 -12.90 -26.01
CA SER A 125 -1.44 -13.61 -24.73
C SER A 125 -0.94 -12.81 -23.53
N THR A 126 -1.05 -11.47 -23.61
CA THR A 126 -0.62 -10.53 -22.57
C THR A 126 -1.79 -9.68 -22.09
N PHE A 127 -1.68 -9.21 -20.85
CA PHE A 127 -2.57 -8.19 -20.29
C PHE A 127 -1.99 -6.80 -20.52
N ASP A 128 -2.83 -5.88 -20.96
CA ASP A 128 -2.52 -4.45 -20.94
C ASP A 128 -2.65 -3.95 -19.49
N LEU A 129 -1.51 -3.87 -18.78
CA LEU A 129 -1.44 -3.44 -17.39
C LEU A 129 -1.86 -1.98 -17.21
N THR A 130 -1.62 -1.13 -18.21
CA THR A 130 -2.00 0.28 -18.18
C THR A 130 -3.51 0.43 -18.26
N GLN A 131 -4.16 -0.30 -19.16
CA GLN A 131 -5.61 -0.33 -19.21
C GLN A 131 -6.21 -0.97 -17.95
N PHE A 132 -5.60 -2.04 -17.43
CA PHE A 132 -6.05 -2.68 -16.20
C PHE A 132 -6.03 -1.71 -15.01
N SER A 133 -4.93 -0.97 -14.80
CA SER A 133 -4.78 -0.07 -13.65
C SER A 133 -5.64 1.19 -13.72
N THR A 134 -6.18 1.52 -14.90
CA THR A 134 -6.99 2.72 -15.15
C THR A 134 -8.48 2.44 -15.29
N LYS A 135 -8.95 1.18 -15.26
CA LYS A 135 -10.39 0.91 -15.30
C LYS A 135 -11.08 1.37 -14.00
N PRO A 136 -12.13 2.22 -14.08
CA PRO A 136 -12.79 2.78 -12.90
C PRO A 136 -13.31 1.73 -11.91
N LEU A 137 -13.93 0.66 -12.40
CA LEU A 137 -14.46 -0.41 -11.54
C LEU A 137 -13.35 -1.16 -10.79
N LEU A 138 -12.21 -1.40 -11.44
CA LEU A 138 -11.07 -2.09 -10.83
C LEU A 138 -10.44 -1.22 -9.73
N GLN A 139 -10.29 0.08 -9.99
CA GLN A 139 -9.82 1.07 -9.03
C GLN A 139 -10.76 1.23 -7.85
N SER A 140 -12.07 1.39 -8.09
CA SER A 140 -13.07 1.48 -7.02
C SER A 140 -13.07 0.24 -6.13
N THR A 141 -13.01 -0.96 -6.73
CA THR A 141 -12.93 -2.22 -5.97
C THR A 141 -11.69 -2.26 -5.09
N TYR A 142 -10.53 -1.89 -5.65
CA TYR A 142 -9.26 -1.87 -4.92
C TYR A 142 -9.30 -0.92 -3.72
N ILE A 143 -9.77 0.31 -3.95
CA ILE A 143 -9.82 1.35 -2.93
C ILE A 143 -10.83 1.00 -1.85
N LYS A 144 -11.97 0.40 -2.22
CA LYS A 144 -12.99 -0.04 -1.26
C LYS A 144 -12.50 -1.18 -0.37
N VAL A 145 -11.73 -2.13 -0.94
CA VAL A 145 -11.05 -3.17 -0.17
C VAL A 145 -10.11 -2.53 0.85
N LEU A 146 -9.23 -1.63 0.41
CA LEU A 146 -8.28 -0.98 1.30
C LEU A 146 -8.99 -0.16 2.39
N ARG A 147 -10.05 0.58 2.05
CA ARG A 147 -10.81 1.37 3.03
C ARG A 147 -11.44 0.51 4.13
N LEU A 148 -11.97 -0.67 3.79
CA LEU A 148 -12.68 -1.54 4.75
C LEU A 148 -11.77 -2.54 5.47
N ARG A 149 -10.63 -2.87 4.88
CA ARG A 149 -9.79 -4.00 5.31
C ARG A 149 -8.39 -3.58 5.73
N ALA A 150 -7.98 -2.35 5.43
CA ALA A 150 -6.77 -1.76 6.00
C ALA A 150 -7.09 -1.02 7.30
N ALA A 151 -6.24 -1.23 8.29
CA ALA A 151 -6.30 -0.55 9.58
C ALA A 151 -4.89 -0.02 9.89
N THR A 152 -4.40 0.83 8.99
CA THR A 152 -3.10 1.50 9.14
C THR A 152 -3.20 2.52 10.27
N THR A 153 -2.15 2.54 11.09
CA THR A 153 -1.97 3.51 12.16
C THR A 153 -0.86 4.48 11.76
N MET A 154 -1.15 5.78 11.79
CA MET A 154 -0.16 6.83 11.61
C MET A 154 0.13 7.46 12.97
N THR A 155 1.38 7.45 13.38
CA THR A 155 1.81 8.00 14.65
C THR A 155 2.84 9.07 14.39
N CYS A 156 2.64 10.23 15.00
CA CYS A 156 3.52 11.38 14.88
C CYS A 156 3.82 11.87 16.28
N THR A 157 5.09 12.06 16.62
CA THR A 157 5.52 12.78 17.83
C THR A 157 5.99 14.16 17.40
N LYS A 158 5.53 15.19 18.08
CA LYS A 158 6.01 16.55 17.81
C LYS A 158 7.12 16.91 18.78
N GLU A 159 8.33 17.03 18.28
CA GLU A 159 9.53 17.19 19.11
C GLU A 159 9.90 18.67 19.35
N ASP A 160 9.35 19.58 18.55
CA ASP A 160 9.85 20.96 18.48
C ASP A 160 9.09 21.97 19.35
N SER A 161 7.76 21.85 19.43
CA SER A 161 6.89 22.80 20.13
C SER A 161 5.45 22.30 20.24
N ASP A 162 4.67 22.95 21.09
CA ASP A 162 3.22 22.76 21.16
C ASP A 162 2.55 23.04 19.79
N PHE A 163 1.54 22.24 19.45
CA PHE A 163 0.77 22.37 18.21
C PHE A 163 -0.70 22.63 18.48
N GLN A 164 -1.21 23.74 17.97
CA GLN A 164 -2.64 24.04 18.00
C GLN A 164 -3.37 23.20 16.94
N LEU A 165 -4.06 22.14 17.37
CA LEU A 165 -4.85 21.29 16.47
C LEU A 165 -6.20 21.93 16.16
N ARG A 166 -6.85 22.52 17.17
CA ARG A 166 -8.09 23.29 17.07
C ARG A 166 -8.01 24.49 18.00
N PRO A 167 -8.83 25.54 17.84
CA PRO A 167 -8.78 26.71 18.72
C PRO A 167 -8.88 26.38 20.22
N ASP A 168 -9.53 25.27 20.57
CA ASP A 168 -9.76 24.78 21.94
C ASP A 168 -8.80 23.65 22.36
N TYR A 169 -7.93 23.17 21.47
CA TYR A 169 -7.10 22.00 21.74
C TYR A 169 -5.66 22.16 21.25
N VAL A 170 -4.74 22.09 22.21
CA VAL A 170 -3.29 22.10 22.01
C VAL A 170 -2.73 20.71 22.26
N VAL A 171 -1.93 20.22 21.33
CA VAL A 171 -1.09 19.03 21.47
C VAL A 171 0.25 19.51 22.03
N PRO A 172 0.64 19.13 23.26
CA PRO A 172 1.93 19.52 23.83
C PRO A 172 3.12 18.97 23.05
N GLN A 173 4.26 19.65 23.19
CA GLN A 173 5.56 19.11 22.79
C GLN A 173 5.81 17.73 23.42
N ASP A 174 6.51 16.87 22.67
CA ASP A 174 6.83 15.48 22.98
C ASP A 174 5.60 14.57 23.15
N MET A 175 4.41 15.05 22.83
CA MET A 175 3.21 14.23 22.81
C MET A 175 3.14 13.43 21.51
N THR A 176 3.06 12.10 21.66
CA THR A 176 2.78 11.19 20.54
C THR A 176 1.30 11.20 20.21
N THR A 177 0.95 11.67 19.02
CA THR A 177 -0.40 11.61 18.47
C THR A 177 -0.54 10.42 17.53
N THR A 178 -1.67 9.74 17.58
CA THR A 178 -1.94 8.57 16.74
C THR A 178 -3.28 8.71 16.02
N ILE A 179 -3.27 8.46 14.71
CA ILE A 179 -4.42 8.50 13.82
C ILE A 179 -4.66 7.09 13.27
N PHE A 180 -5.89 6.61 13.42
CA PHE A 180 -6.31 5.31 12.92
C PHE A 180 -7.10 5.49 11.62
N SER A 181 -6.57 4.97 10.52
CA SER A 181 -7.23 5.07 9.20
C SER A 181 -8.62 4.43 9.17
N SER A 182 -8.88 3.42 10.00
CA SER A 182 -10.19 2.77 10.10
C SER A 182 -11.26 3.69 10.69
N ILE A 183 -10.91 4.55 11.65
CA ILE A 183 -11.82 5.52 12.25
C ILE A 183 -12.21 6.57 11.22
N THR A 184 -11.22 7.12 10.51
CA THR A 184 -11.49 8.17 9.52
C THR A 184 -12.25 7.62 8.30
N ALA A 185 -11.97 6.38 7.90
CA ALA A 185 -12.71 5.66 6.87
C ALA A 185 -14.20 5.44 7.18
N GLN A 186 -14.56 5.46 8.46
CA GLN A 186 -15.91 5.28 9.00
C GLN A 186 -16.52 6.59 9.55
N ASN A 187 -15.90 7.75 9.29
CA ASN A 187 -16.44 9.03 9.73
C ASN A 187 -17.56 9.52 8.79
N GLN A 188 -18.82 9.33 9.21
CA GLN A 188 -20.00 9.72 8.43
C GLN A 188 -20.06 11.22 8.10
N GLU A 189 -19.67 12.08 9.03
CA GLU A 189 -19.70 13.53 8.83
C GLU A 189 -18.71 13.95 7.73
N ALA A 190 -17.50 13.39 7.75
CA ALA A 190 -16.51 13.64 6.71
C ALA A 190 -16.98 13.16 5.32
N TRP A 191 -17.63 11.99 5.25
CA TRP A 191 -18.21 11.50 4.00
C TRP A 191 -19.34 12.39 3.48
N LEU A 192 -20.19 12.92 4.37
CA LEU A 192 -21.29 13.82 4.02
C LEU A 192 -20.78 15.17 3.50
N LEU A 193 -19.70 15.70 4.08
CA LEU A 193 -19.08 16.96 3.64
C LEU A 193 -18.48 16.87 2.25
N VAL A 194 -17.85 15.74 1.92
CA VAL A 194 -17.16 15.57 0.62
C VAL A 194 -18.12 15.12 -0.47
N GLN A 195 -18.97 14.13 -0.19
CA GLN A 195 -19.88 13.56 -1.19
C GLN A 195 -21.14 12.99 -0.51
N PRO A 196 -22.24 13.77 -0.40
CA PRO A 196 -23.46 13.33 0.29
C PRO A 196 -24.04 12.01 -0.22
N GLN A 197 -23.99 11.78 -1.55
CA GLN A 197 -24.46 10.55 -2.19
C GLN A 197 -23.67 9.30 -1.74
N SER A 198 -22.41 9.48 -1.37
CA SER A 198 -21.58 8.39 -0.86
C SER A 198 -22.10 7.87 0.48
N ALA A 199 -22.77 8.71 1.26
CA ALA A 199 -23.35 8.36 2.56
C ALA A 199 -24.77 7.76 2.48
N GLU A 200 -25.32 7.54 1.27
CA GLU A 200 -26.63 6.89 1.07
C GLU A 200 -26.73 5.49 1.67
N ARG A 201 -25.60 4.77 1.68
CA ARG A 201 -25.48 3.44 2.29
C ARG A 201 -24.52 3.47 3.48
N PRO A 202 -24.70 2.56 4.46
CA PRO A 202 -23.78 2.41 5.58
C PRO A 202 -22.30 2.32 5.16
N LEU A 203 -21.42 2.93 5.95
CA LEU A 203 -19.99 2.99 5.64
C LEU A 203 -19.28 1.65 5.79
N ASP A 204 -19.85 0.67 6.47
CA ASP A 204 -19.32 -0.69 6.59
C ASP A 204 -19.69 -1.57 5.38
N GLU A 205 -20.65 -1.15 4.56
CA GLU A 205 -21.07 -1.86 3.36
C GLU A 205 -20.02 -1.77 2.24
N PHE A 206 -19.76 -2.91 1.58
CA PHE A 206 -18.92 -3.01 0.38
C PHE A 206 -19.66 -2.49 -0.87
N TRP A 207 -19.89 -1.18 -0.92
CA TRP A 207 -20.53 -0.50 -2.04
C TRP A 207 -19.53 0.27 -2.91
N LEU A 208 -19.39 -0.16 -4.18
CA LEU A 208 -18.42 0.36 -5.14
C LEU A 208 -18.83 1.67 -5.82
N GLU A 209 -20.14 1.89 -5.99
CA GLU A 209 -20.64 3.08 -6.69
C GLU A 209 -20.31 4.37 -5.92
N ARG A 210 -19.97 4.25 -4.63
CA ARG A 210 -19.45 5.32 -3.78
C ARG A 210 -18.25 6.09 -4.38
N LEU A 211 -17.39 5.40 -5.13
CA LEU A 211 -16.19 5.98 -5.74
C LEU A 211 -16.34 6.17 -7.25
N LEU A 212 -17.54 5.95 -7.77
CA LEU A 212 -17.85 6.03 -9.19
C LEU A 212 -18.80 7.20 -9.44
N VAL A 213 -18.31 8.19 -10.16
CA VAL A 213 -19.07 9.39 -10.52
C VAL A 213 -19.60 9.23 -11.93
N HIS A 214 -20.89 9.45 -12.11
CA HIS A 214 -21.54 9.42 -13.41
C HIS A 214 -21.73 10.87 -13.88
N ARG A 215 -20.85 11.35 -14.79
CA ARG A 215 -20.97 12.70 -15.35
C ARG A 215 -21.77 12.69 -16.66
N GLY A 216 -22.99 13.24 -16.63
CA GLY A 216 -23.78 13.54 -17.82
C GLY A 216 -24.34 12.32 -18.56
N SER A 217 -24.61 12.48 -19.87
CA SER A 217 -25.16 11.44 -20.76
C SER A 217 -24.17 10.32 -21.12
N ASN A 218 -22.93 10.39 -20.61
CA ASN A 218 -21.93 9.38 -20.85
C ASN A 218 -22.22 8.16 -19.95
N LYS A 219 -22.41 6.99 -20.57
CA LYS A 219 -22.75 5.74 -19.85
C LYS A 219 -21.61 5.18 -19.01
N GLU A 220 -20.41 5.76 -19.08
CA GLU A 220 -19.23 5.21 -18.40
C GLU A 220 -18.87 6.02 -17.16
N ALA A 221 -18.95 5.37 -16.00
CA ALA A 221 -18.63 5.98 -14.71
C ALA A 221 -17.12 6.26 -14.60
N THR A 222 -16.76 7.42 -14.07
CA THR A 222 -15.36 7.78 -13.79
C THR A 222 -15.02 7.51 -12.33
N PHE A 223 -13.81 7.02 -12.07
CA PHE A 223 -13.34 6.83 -10.70
C PHE A 223 -12.88 8.17 -10.12
N ASN A 224 -13.30 8.49 -8.91
CA ASN A 224 -12.93 9.72 -8.22
C ASN A 224 -12.60 9.49 -6.75
N VAL A 225 -11.49 10.07 -6.29
CA VAL A 225 -11.06 10.13 -4.88
C VAL A 225 -10.71 11.55 -4.43
N GLU A 226 -10.92 12.55 -5.29
CA GLU A 226 -10.68 13.95 -4.96
C GLU A 226 -11.56 14.37 -3.78
N GLY A 227 -10.95 15.08 -2.81
CA GLY A 227 -11.61 15.50 -1.58
C GLY A 227 -11.72 14.41 -0.50
N LEU A 228 -11.43 13.15 -0.80
CA LEU A 228 -11.52 12.06 0.19
C LEU A 228 -10.27 11.89 1.05
N THR A 229 -9.36 12.88 1.08
CA THR A 229 -8.09 12.81 1.84
C THR A 229 -8.32 12.45 3.31
N GLU A 230 -9.38 12.96 3.93
CA GLU A 230 -9.72 12.66 5.32
C GLU A 230 -10.43 11.30 5.48
N CYS A 231 -11.14 10.85 4.44
CA CYS A 231 -11.95 9.62 4.43
C CYS A 231 -11.18 8.38 3.95
N TRP A 232 -10.03 8.57 3.31
CA TRP A 232 -9.24 7.50 2.71
C TRP A 232 -7.75 7.72 2.97
N MET A 233 -7.20 6.95 3.92
CA MET A 233 -5.79 7.00 4.32
C MET A 233 -5.16 5.59 4.38
N ALA A 234 -5.49 4.73 3.42
CA ALA A 234 -5.03 3.34 3.44
C ALA A 234 -3.50 3.19 3.35
N TYR A 235 -2.82 4.15 2.73
CA TYR A 235 -1.35 4.22 2.66
C TYR A 235 -0.73 5.22 3.63
N GLY A 236 -1.51 5.70 4.61
CA GLY A 236 -1.16 6.85 5.44
C GLY A 236 -1.69 8.17 4.87
N GLY A 237 -1.44 9.26 5.60
CA GLY A 237 -1.71 10.63 5.15
C GLY A 237 -0.49 11.24 4.46
N ARG A 238 -0.70 12.30 3.69
CA ARG A 238 0.40 13.15 3.20
C ARG A 238 0.82 14.08 4.34
N CYS A 239 2.06 13.96 4.81
CA CYS A 239 2.67 14.97 5.66
C CYS A 239 3.26 16.06 4.76
N GLU A 240 2.83 17.31 4.94
CA GLU A 240 3.42 18.45 4.26
C GLU A 240 4.48 19.09 5.14
N LEU A 241 5.58 19.50 4.52
CA LEU A 241 6.72 20.12 5.19
C LEU A 241 6.42 21.61 5.38
N VAL A 242 6.06 21.99 6.62
CA VAL A 242 5.66 23.37 6.95
C VAL A 242 6.88 24.28 7.20
N ASP A 243 8.03 23.73 7.62
CA ASP A 243 9.28 24.46 7.82
C ASP A 243 10.49 23.67 7.29
N GLN A 244 11.10 24.16 6.19
CA GLN A 244 12.27 23.55 5.56
C GLN A 244 13.54 23.65 6.40
N ARG A 245 13.71 24.69 7.23
CA ARG A 245 14.94 24.88 8.02
C ARG A 245 15.00 23.95 9.23
N GLN A 246 13.83 23.60 9.76
CA GLN A 246 13.69 22.61 10.82
C GLN A 246 13.85 21.19 10.30
N ALA A 247 13.37 20.92 9.09
CA ALA A 247 13.53 19.64 8.39
C ALA A 247 15.00 19.19 8.30
N GLU A 248 15.92 20.14 8.10
CA GLU A 248 17.36 19.90 7.99
C GLU A 248 18.00 19.43 9.31
N GLN A 249 17.30 19.61 10.45
CA GLN A 249 17.80 19.31 11.79
C GLN A 249 17.24 17.99 12.36
N VAL A 250 16.13 17.49 11.79
CA VAL A 250 15.43 16.28 12.26
C VAL A 250 16.06 15.03 11.66
N LYS A 251 16.34 14.03 12.50
CA LYS A 251 16.84 12.70 12.08
C LYS A 251 15.71 11.67 12.11
N PRO A 252 15.69 10.69 11.20
CA PRO A 252 14.72 9.60 11.26
C PRO A 252 14.87 8.81 12.57
N ASP A 253 13.77 8.60 13.30
CA ASP A 253 13.77 7.69 14.46
C ASP A 253 13.78 6.24 13.98
N GLU A 254 14.93 5.59 14.10
CA GLU A 254 15.18 4.22 13.62
C GLU A 254 14.47 3.15 14.47
N ARG A 255 13.73 3.54 15.51
CA ARG A 255 13.05 2.63 16.45
C ARG A 255 11.60 2.30 16.07
N TRP A 256 11.05 2.90 15.01
CA TRP A 256 9.60 2.92 14.76
C TRP A 256 9.16 2.15 13.49
N PHE A 257 8.06 1.38 13.57
CA PHE A 257 7.50 0.58 12.45
C PHE A 257 5.95 0.57 12.45
N PRO A 258 5.25 1.04 11.38
CA PRO A 258 3.78 1.00 11.33
C PRO A 258 3.20 -0.21 10.55
N TYR A 259 2.08 -0.76 11.07
CA TYR A 259 1.29 -1.89 10.54
C TYR A 259 0.23 -1.47 9.50
N GLY A 260 -0.22 -2.41 8.63
CA GLY A 260 -1.06 -2.14 7.44
C GLY A 260 -2.43 -2.84 7.34
N THR A 261 -2.58 -3.80 6.42
CA THR A 261 -3.84 -4.51 6.12
C THR A 261 -4.12 -5.59 7.17
N SER A 262 -5.39 -5.82 7.49
CA SER A 262 -5.79 -6.82 8.47
C SER A 262 -6.06 -8.20 7.84
N PRO A 263 -5.50 -9.29 8.38
CA PRO A 263 -5.71 -10.62 7.84
C PRO A 263 -7.11 -11.15 8.16
N PRO A 264 -7.62 -12.15 7.41
CA PRO A 264 -8.86 -12.83 7.77
C PRO A 264 -8.70 -13.57 9.11
N THR A 265 -9.75 -13.55 9.93
CA THR A 265 -9.76 -14.16 11.28
C THR A 265 -9.80 -15.69 11.26
N ARG A 266 -10.09 -16.30 10.10
CA ARG A 266 -10.14 -17.75 9.90
C ARG A 266 -9.85 -18.13 8.45
N LYS A 267 -9.43 -19.37 8.23
CA LYS A 267 -9.28 -19.93 6.88
C LYS A 267 -10.65 -20.03 6.20
N VAL A 268 -10.70 -19.73 4.91
CA VAL A 268 -11.89 -19.87 4.07
C VAL A 268 -11.62 -20.94 3.02
N ALA A 269 -12.48 -21.96 2.94
CA ALA A 269 -12.39 -22.99 1.92
C ALA A 269 -12.96 -22.46 0.59
N VAL A 270 -12.16 -22.53 -0.48
CA VAL A 270 -12.58 -22.13 -1.83
C VAL A 270 -12.24 -23.26 -2.79
N ARG A 271 -13.15 -23.58 -3.71
CA ARG A 271 -12.91 -24.54 -4.80
C ARG A 271 -12.67 -23.78 -6.09
N LEU A 272 -11.45 -23.85 -6.61
CA LEU A 272 -11.09 -23.33 -7.92
C LEU A 272 -11.27 -24.44 -8.97
N ARG A 273 -11.87 -24.10 -10.11
CA ARG A 273 -11.97 -24.98 -11.28
C ARG A 273 -11.35 -24.25 -12.46
N ARG A 274 -10.53 -24.95 -13.24
CA ARG A 274 -10.05 -24.45 -14.52
C ARG A 274 -11.27 -24.30 -15.45
N ARG A 275 -11.43 -23.13 -16.05
CA ARG A 275 -12.35 -22.93 -17.17
C ARG A 275 -11.63 -23.27 -18.46
#